data_AF-A0A955P2J2-F1
#
_entry.id   AF-A0A955P2J2-F1
#
_cell.length_a   1.000
_cell.length_b   1.000
_cell.length_c   1.000
_cell.angle_alpha   90.00
_cell.angle_beta   90.00
_cell.angle_gamma   90.00
#
_symmetry.space_group_name_H-M   'P 1'
#
loop_
_entity.id
_entity.type
_entity.pdbx_description
1 polymer ?
#
loop_
_entity_poly.entity_id
_entity_poly.type
_entity_poly.pdbx_seq_one_letter_code
_entity_poly.pdbx_strand_id
1 'polypeptide(L)'
;VSNNFGIKSGPEVRKILEDSGKVRAVFQGHNHINEHKEIGDIHYVTLAALIEGSGEQNNAYSILDVYPDRLEVSGFRNQVDYSL
;
A
#
# COMPACT_ATOMS: atom_id res chain seq x y z
N VAL A 1 7.16 1.13 -14.64
CA VAL A 1 8.26 1.62 -13.77
C VAL A 1 9.56 1.15 -14.39
N SER A 2 10.57 2.01 -14.51
CA SER A 2 11.83 1.70 -15.18
C SER A 2 12.99 1.58 -14.17
N ASN A 3 12.78 0.86 -13.08
CA ASN A 3 13.82 0.58 -12.08
C ASN A 3 13.90 -0.94 -11.80
N ASN A 4 14.96 -1.37 -11.10
CA ASN A 4 15.28 -2.80 -10.92
C ASN A 4 14.30 -3.56 -10.01
N PHE A 5 13.46 -2.85 -9.25
CA PHE A 5 12.55 -3.43 -8.25
C PHE A 5 11.06 -3.31 -8.65
N GLY A 6 10.78 -2.60 -9.75
CA GLY A 6 9.43 -2.37 -10.23
C GLY A 6 8.93 -3.52 -11.08
N ILE A 7 7.67 -3.93 -10.85
CA ILE A 7 6.98 -4.87 -11.73
C ILE A 7 6.83 -4.21 -13.10
N LYS A 8 7.43 -4.83 -14.13
CA LYS A 8 7.48 -4.27 -15.49
C LYS A 8 6.09 -4.07 -16.07
N SER A 9 5.17 -5.00 -15.83
CA SER A 9 3.76 -4.94 -16.23
C SER A 9 2.89 -4.02 -15.36
N GLY A 10 3.49 -3.25 -14.45
CA GLY A 10 2.77 -2.35 -13.54
C GLY A 10 1.85 -1.35 -14.26
N PRO A 11 2.27 -0.68 -15.35
CA PRO A 11 1.39 0.21 -16.11
C PRO A 11 0.15 -0.50 -16.69
N GLU A 12 0.33 -1.67 -17.28
CA GLU A 12 -0.75 -2.45 -17.89
C GLU A 12 -1.74 -2.96 -16.84
N VAL A 13 -1.24 -3.41 -15.69
CA VAL A 13 -2.09 -3.81 -14.56
C VAL A 13 -2.87 -2.63 -14.03
N ARG A 14 -2.23 -1.47 -13.77
CA ARG A 14 -2.95 -0.27 -13.30
C ARG A 14 -4.06 0.14 -14.24
N LYS A 15 -3.81 0.10 -15.55
CA LYS A 15 -4.84 0.37 -16.54
C LYS A 15 -6.05 -0.56 -16.41
N ILE A 16 -5.83 -1.87 -16.21
CA ILE A 16 -6.92 -2.83 -16.01
C ILE A 16 -7.72 -2.50 -14.74
N LEU A 17 -7.05 -2.13 -13.65
CA LEU A 17 -7.69 -1.78 -12.38
C LEU A 17 -8.54 -0.50 -12.54
N GLU A 18 -7.97 0.55 -13.14
CA GLU A 18 -8.64 1.82 -13.44
C GLU A 18 -9.86 1.60 -14.37
N ASP A 19 -9.67 0.91 -15.50
CA ASP A 19 -10.74 0.62 -16.47
C ASP A 19 -11.88 -0.21 -15.86
N SER A 20 -11.63 -0.95 -14.78
CA SER A 20 -12.66 -1.76 -14.12
C SER A 20 -13.69 -0.92 -13.36
N GLY A 21 -13.32 0.27 -12.88
CA GLY A 21 -14.13 1.11 -12.00
C GLY A 21 -14.54 0.46 -10.66
N LYS A 22 -13.92 -0.65 -10.28
CA LYS A 22 -14.30 -1.48 -9.12
C LYS A 22 -13.28 -1.48 -7.99
N VAL A 23 -12.07 -1.01 -8.27
CA VAL A 23 -10.94 -1.08 -7.34
C VAL A 23 -10.78 0.29 -6.70
N ARG A 24 -10.80 0.32 -5.38
CA ARG A 24 -10.64 1.56 -4.60
C ARG A 24 -9.23 1.70 -4.01
N ALA A 25 -8.61 0.59 -3.64
CA ALA A 25 -7.26 0.58 -3.11
C ALA A 25 -6.51 -0.71 -3.46
N VAL A 26 -5.19 -0.62 -3.52
CA VAL A 26 -4.22 -1.70 -3.70
C VAL A 26 -3.24 -1.63 -2.53
N PHE A 27 -3.22 -2.69 -1.72
CA PHE A 27 -2.22 -2.87 -0.66
C PHE A 27 -1.14 -3.83 -1.16
N GLN A 28 0.11 -3.40 -1.11
CA GLN A 28 1.25 -4.13 -1.65
C GLN A 28 2.45 -4.04 -0.71
N GLY A 29 3.43 -4.92 -0.90
CA GLY A 29 4.71 -4.88 -0.18
C GLY A 29 5.87 -4.87 -1.16
N HIS A 30 6.84 -5.77 -0.96
CA HIS A 30 8.08 -5.93 -1.75
C HIS A 30 9.10 -4.80 -1.59
N ASN A 31 8.66 -3.55 -1.58
CA ASN A 31 9.47 -2.39 -1.21
C ASN A 31 9.14 -1.98 0.23
N HIS A 32 10.14 -1.67 1.04
CA HIS A 32 9.98 -1.38 2.47
C HIS A 32 9.67 0.10 2.74
N ILE A 33 9.43 0.89 1.69
CA ILE A 33 9.34 2.36 1.73
C ILE A 33 8.20 2.91 2.61
N ASN A 34 7.19 2.10 2.94
CA ASN A 34 6.03 2.51 3.74
C ASN A 34 5.36 3.79 3.20
N GLU A 35 4.71 3.65 2.04
CA GLU A 35 4.29 4.79 1.22
C GLU A 35 2.85 4.65 0.75
N HIS A 36 2.12 5.76 0.69
CA HIS A 36 0.83 5.86 0.03
C HIS A 36 0.94 6.80 -1.19
N LYS A 37 0.31 6.38 -2.30
CA LYS A 37 0.12 7.19 -3.51
C LYS A 37 -1.30 7.02 -4.04
N GLU A 38 -1.86 8.07 -4.61
CA GLU A 38 -3.13 7.99 -5.32
C GLU A 38 -2.87 8.13 -6.84
N ILE A 39 -3.40 7.19 -7.62
CA ILE A 39 -3.23 7.16 -9.08
C ILE A 39 -4.57 6.74 -9.69
N GLY A 40 -5.17 7.64 -10.48
CA GLY A 40 -6.45 7.36 -11.15
C GLY A 40 -7.58 7.01 -10.16
N ASP A 41 -7.70 7.77 -9.07
CA ASP A 41 -8.66 7.58 -7.98
C ASP A 41 -8.54 6.24 -7.23
N ILE A 42 -7.42 5.53 -7.42
CA ILE A 42 -7.08 4.31 -6.68
C ILE A 42 -5.94 4.60 -5.70
N HIS A 43 -6.12 4.25 -4.44
CA HIS A 43 -5.08 4.35 -3.42
C HIS A 43 -4.11 3.17 -3.51
N TYR A 44 -2.82 3.42 -3.63
CA TYR A 44 -1.76 2.42 -3.63
C TYR A 44 -0.95 2.57 -2.34
N VAL A 45 -1.08 1.60 -1.44
CA VAL A 45 -0.37 1.57 -0.16
C VAL A 45 0.71 0.49 -0.21
N THR A 46 1.96 0.91 -0.13
CA THR A 46 3.11 0.04 0.07
C THR A 46 3.33 -0.10 1.56
N LEU A 47 3.00 -1.26 2.13
CA LEU A 47 3.17 -1.58 3.55
C LEU A 47 4.65 -1.64 3.91
N ALA A 48 4.98 -1.19 5.12
CA ALA A 48 6.29 -1.41 5.72
C ALA A 48 6.60 -2.92 5.80
N ALA A 49 7.87 -3.28 5.76
CA ALA A 49 8.26 -4.66 5.97
C ALA A 49 7.93 -5.11 7.39
N LEU A 50 7.43 -6.35 7.51
CA LEU A 50 7.02 -6.93 8.79
C LEU A 50 8.12 -6.85 9.84
N ILE A 51 9.40 -6.99 9.45
CA ILE A 51 10.55 -6.90 10.36
C ILE A 51 11.72 -6.21 9.64
N GLU A 52 12.22 -5.12 10.22
CA GLU A 52 13.47 -4.45 9.81
C GLU A 52 14.40 -4.25 11.01
N GLY A 53 15.07 -5.33 11.42
CA GLY A 53 16.00 -5.32 12.55
C GLY A 53 15.55 -6.23 13.70
N SER A 54 16.26 -6.14 14.83
CA SER A 54 16.04 -7.02 15.99
C SER A 54 15.13 -6.38 17.04
N GLY A 55 14.33 -7.19 17.72
CA GLY A 55 13.43 -6.74 18.77
C GLY A 55 12.08 -6.26 18.23
N GLU A 56 11.07 -6.28 19.08
CA GLU A 56 9.71 -6.09 18.64
C GLU A 56 9.47 -4.69 18.05
N GLN A 57 10.17 -3.66 18.53
CA GLN A 57 10.04 -2.28 18.05
C GLN A 57 10.32 -2.12 16.55
N ASN A 58 11.02 -3.09 15.96
CA ASN A 58 11.35 -3.12 14.53
C ASN A 58 10.34 -3.92 13.69
N ASN A 59 9.19 -4.27 14.26
CA ASN A 59 8.09 -4.90 13.54
C ASN A 59 7.18 -3.84 12.88
N ALA A 60 6.37 -4.21 11.90
CA ALA A 60 5.34 -3.36 11.31
C ALA A 60 4.07 -4.17 11.00
N TYR A 61 2.91 -3.66 11.42
CA TYR A 61 1.61 -4.24 11.09
C TYR A 61 0.54 -3.15 11.13
N SER A 62 -0.63 -3.43 10.56
CA SER A 62 -1.75 -2.49 10.53
C SER A 62 -3.10 -3.19 10.66
N ILE A 63 -4.10 -2.39 11.05
CA ILE A 63 -5.51 -2.71 10.93
C ILE A 63 -6.10 -1.80 9.85
N LEU A 64 -6.90 -2.37 8.96
CA LEU A 64 -7.67 -1.63 7.96
C LEU A 64 -9.14 -1.64 8.37
N ASP A 65 -9.67 -0.47 8.67
CA ASP A 65 -11.11 -0.27 8.84
C ASP A 65 -11.74 0.14 7.52
N VAL A 66 -12.83 -0.52 7.14
CA VAL A 66 -13.55 -0.33 5.88
C VAL A 66 -14.91 0.27 6.16
N TYR A 67 -15.12 1.52 5.73
CA TYR A 67 -16.38 2.22 5.83
C TYR A 67 -17.05 2.32 4.44
N PRO A 68 -18.35 2.68 4.38
CA PRO A 68 -19.01 2.90 3.09
C PRO A 68 -18.34 3.98 2.23
N ASP A 69 -17.75 4.99 2.89
CA ASP A 69 -17.28 6.23 2.26
C ASP A 69 -15.77 6.44 2.35
N ARG A 70 -15.02 5.63 3.11
CA ARG A 70 -13.55 5.77 3.29
C ARG A 70 -12.90 4.49 3.78
N LEU A 71 -11.57 4.45 3.72
CA LEU A 71 -10.77 3.43 4.39
C LEU A 71 -9.81 4.10 5.37
N GLU A 72 -9.57 3.46 6.52
CA GLU A 72 -8.61 3.95 7.51
C GLU A 72 -7.60 2.85 7.81
N VAL A 73 -6.32 3.14 7.61
CA VAL A 73 -5.21 2.29 8.00
C VAL A 73 -4.68 2.80 9.32
N SER A 74 -4.83 2.01 10.39
CA SER A 74 -4.14 2.22 11.66
C SER A 74 -2.85 1.42 11.66
N GLY A 75 -1.71 2.10 11.57
CA GLY A 75 -0.38 1.53 11.59
C GLY A 75 0.16 1.36 13.01
N PHE A 76 0.94 0.30 13.22
CA PHE A 76 1.60 0.03 14.48
C PHE A 76 3.10 -0.13 14.26
N ARG A 77 3.86 0.34 15.25
CA ARG A 77 5.33 0.32 15.27
C ARG A 77 5.87 1.07 14.05
N ASN A 78 6.50 0.39 13.09
CA ASN A 78 7.08 1.05 11.92
C ASN A 78 6.06 1.33 10.79
N GLN A 79 4.84 0.80 10.86
CA GLN A 79 3.78 1.11 9.90
C GLN A 79 3.12 2.44 10.27
N VAL A 80 2.89 3.32 9.27
CA VAL A 80 2.22 4.61 9.51
C VAL A 80 0.73 4.50 9.25
N ASP A 81 -0.02 5.45 9.81
CA ASP A 81 -1.45 5.62 9.58
C ASP A 81 -1.72 6.23 8.19
N TYR A 82 -2.85 5.86 7.58
CA TYR A 82 -3.36 6.49 6.36
C TYR A 82 -4.88 6.62 6.39
N SER A 83 -5.38 7.78 5.99
CA SER A 83 -6.78 7.97 5.63
C SER A 83 -6.91 7.98 4.11
N LEU A 84 -7.69 7.04 3.57
CA LEU A 84 -7.86 6.80 2.14
C LEU A 84 -9.31 7.10 1.70
#